data_AF-F3ZWV5-F1
#
_entry.id   AF-F3ZWV5-F1
#
_cell.length_a   1.000
_cell.length_b   1.000
_cell.length_c   1.000
_cell.angle_alpha   90.00
_cell.angle_beta   90.00
_cell.angle_gamma   90.00
#
_symmetry.space_group_name_H-M   'P 1'
#
loop_
_entity.id
_entity.type
_entity.pdbx_description
1 polymer ?
#
loop_
_entity_poly.entity_id
_entity_poly.type
_entity_poly.pdbx_seq_one_letter_code
_entity_poly.pdbx_strand_id
1 'polypeptide(L)'
;MSKGKAVLHKGKNPDTTHPIRAYSDTTDMLIVQMIDEWNYTPALIAALLYRDKADVAAHIAELERTGRADDVREFLRGNSSLYVYRTKNNKGRKSFA
;
A
#
# COMPACT_ATOMS: atom_id res chain seq x y z
N MET A 1 47.88 -24.50 14.28
CA MET A 1 46.98 -24.18 13.14
C MET A 1 45.66 -23.67 13.70
N SER A 2 45.46 -22.35 13.77
CA SER A 2 44.25 -21.74 14.36
C SER A 2 43.16 -21.63 13.30
N LYS A 3 42.01 -22.28 13.51
CA LYS A 3 40.86 -22.22 12.61
C LYS A 3 40.19 -20.86 12.73
N GLY A 4 40.12 -20.13 11.62
CA GLY A 4 39.44 -18.84 11.53
C GLY A 4 37.98 -18.95 11.96
N LYS A 5 37.57 -18.10 12.91
CA LYS A 5 36.17 -17.92 13.27
C LYS A 5 35.44 -17.30 12.09
N ALA A 6 34.39 -17.96 11.61
CA ALA A 6 33.43 -17.38 10.68
C ALA A 6 32.78 -16.17 11.34
N VAL A 7 33.10 -14.97 10.84
CA VAL A 7 32.40 -13.75 11.21
C VAL A 7 31.07 -13.79 10.47
N LEU A 8 30.01 -14.18 11.18
CA LEU A 8 28.64 -13.95 10.75
C LEU A 8 28.47 -12.44 10.63
N HIS A 9 28.48 -11.91 9.40
CA HIS A 9 27.94 -10.59 9.14
C HIS A 9 26.44 -10.67 9.46
N LYS A 10 26.08 -10.29 10.69
CA LYS A 10 24.70 -9.87 11.00
C LYS A 10 24.40 -8.76 10.01
N GLY A 11 23.66 -9.09 8.95
CA GLY A 11 23.02 -8.08 8.12
C GLY A 11 22.30 -7.16 9.08
N LYS A 12 22.73 -5.90 9.12
CA LYS A 12 22.01 -4.87 9.86
C LYS A 12 20.57 -4.97 9.35
N ASN A 13 19.62 -5.29 10.23
CA ASN A 13 18.23 -5.00 9.94
C ASN A 13 18.23 -3.53 9.50
N PRO A 14 17.72 -3.19 8.30
CA PRO A 14 17.60 -1.80 7.93
C PRO A 14 16.87 -1.10 9.08
N ASP A 15 17.50 -0.04 9.57
CA ASP A 15 17.01 0.76 10.67
C ASP A 15 15.54 1.08 10.40
N THR A 16 14.62 0.42 11.12
CA THR A 16 13.17 0.55 10.89
C THR A 16 12.64 1.90 11.36
N THR A 17 13.52 2.80 11.78
CA THR A 17 13.23 4.20 12.09
C THR A 17 13.21 5.08 10.84
N HIS A 18 12.66 4.57 9.73
CA HIS A 18 12.17 5.50 8.71
C HIS A 18 11.07 6.33 9.36
N PRO A 19 11.16 7.68 9.38
CA PRO A 19 10.10 8.50 9.93
C PRO A 19 8.83 8.13 9.18
N ILE A 20 7.79 7.74 9.92
CA ILE A 20 6.47 7.44 9.36
C ILE A 20 6.05 8.70 8.60
N ARG A 21 6.14 8.64 7.27
CA ARG A 21 5.77 9.78 6.42
C ARG A 21 4.27 9.98 6.59
N ALA A 22 3.80 11.22 6.67
CA ALA A 22 2.36 11.47 6.65
C ALA A 22 1.75 10.87 5.36
N TYR A 23 0.49 10.44 5.44
CA TYR A 23 -0.27 10.16 4.24
C TYR A 23 -0.49 11.45 3.46
N SER A 24 -0.50 11.33 2.13
CA SER A 24 -0.65 12.43 1.19
C SER A 24 -1.63 12.03 0.12
N ASP A 25 -2.16 12.99 -0.63
CA ASP A 25 -3.05 12.71 -1.77
C ASP A 25 -2.48 11.68 -2.74
N THR A 26 -1.17 11.75 -3.01
CA THR A 26 -0.48 10.76 -3.85
C THR A 26 -0.48 9.36 -3.24
N THR A 27 -0.30 9.27 -1.92
CA THR A 27 -0.35 7.99 -1.21
C THR A 27 -1.76 7.43 -1.20
N ASP A 28 -2.78 8.26 -1.03
CA ASP A 28 -4.19 7.87 -1.06
C ASP A 28 -4.58 7.33 -2.44
N MET A 29 -4.19 8.04 -3.50
CA MET A 29 -4.36 7.57 -4.88
C MET A 29 -3.72 6.20 -5.11
N LEU A 30 -2.50 6.02 -4.62
CA LEU A 30 -1.78 4.75 -4.77
C LEU A 30 -2.47 3.61 -4.01
N ILE A 31 -2.92 3.86 -2.78
CA ILE A 31 -3.65 2.90 -1.97
C ILE A 31 -4.97 2.48 -2.65
N VAL A 32 -5.77 3.45 -3.10
CA VAL A 32 -7.04 3.19 -3.78
C VAL A 32 -6.82 2.41 -5.07
N GLN A 33 -5.80 2.75 -5.86
CA GLN A 33 -5.44 1.96 -7.05
C GLN A 33 -5.04 0.52 -6.71
N MET A 34 -4.22 0.32 -5.68
CA MET A 34 -3.78 -1.01 -5.26
C MET A 34 -4.95 -1.91 -4.83
N ILE A 35 -5.94 -1.33 -4.15
CA ILE A 35 -7.16 -2.04 -3.74
C ILE A 35 -8.02 -2.36 -4.96
N ASP A 36 -8.38 -1.35 -5.76
CA ASP A 36 -9.37 -1.51 -6.83
C ASP A 36 -8.81 -2.24 -8.07
N GLU A 37 -7.50 -2.09 -8.38
CA GLU A 37 -6.89 -2.70 -9.57
C GLU A 37 -6.22 -4.06 -9.30
N TRP A 38 -5.63 -4.22 -8.12
CA TRP A 38 -4.82 -5.41 -7.83
C TRP A 38 -5.37 -6.26 -6.71
N ASN A 39 -6.47 -5.83 -6.07
CA ASN A 39 -7.05 -6.48 -4.90
C ASN A 39 -6.00 -6.72 -3.81
N TYR A 40 -5.11 -5.76 -3.61
CA TYR A 40 -4.06 -5.88 -2.61
C TYR A 40 -4.66 -5.78 -1.21
N THR A 41 -4.20 -6.67 -0.34
CA THR A 41 -4.56 -6.63 1.08
C THR A 41 -3.81 -5.50 1.78
N PRO A 42 -4.32 -4.98 2.91
CA PRO A 42 -3.60 -3.98 3.71
C PRO A 42 -2.17 -4.42 4.08
N ALA A 43 -1.94 -5.72 4.29
CA ALA A 43 -0.63 -6.27 4.58
C ALA A 43 0.35 -6.11 3.42
N LEU A 44 -0.10 -6.36 2.19
CA LEU A 44 0.72 -6.21 0.99
C LEU A 44 1.01 -4.73 0.70
N ILE A 45 0.00 -3.87 0.85
CA ILE A 45 0.15 -2.41 0.71
C ILE A 45 1.17 -1.88 1.72
N ALA A 46 1.07 -2.31 2.98
CA ALA A 46 2.01 -1.91 4.03
C ALA A 46 3.46 -2.32 3.72
N ALA A 47 3.67 -3.54 3.22
CA ALA A 47 4.99 -4.00 2.80
C ALA A 47 5.56 -3.15 1.64
N LEU A 48 4.73 -2.79 0.65
CA LEU A 48 5.16 -1.98 -0.50
C LEU A 48 5.44 -0.52 -0.13
N LEU A 49 4.70 0.02 0.85
CA LEU A 49 4.87 1.39 1.32
C LEU A 49 5.92 1.50 2.45
N TYR A 50 6.51 0.38 2.88
CA TYR A 50 7.39 0.32 4.06
C TYR A 50 6.74 0.93 5.31
N ARG A 51 5.47 0.58 5.55
CA ARG A 51 4.63 1.06 6.66
C ARG A 51 4.16 -0.07 7.55
N ASP A 52 3.65 0.28 8.72
CA ASP A 52 2.98 -0.66 9.59
C ASP A 52 1.64 -1.13 8.99
N LYS A 53 1.30 -2.40 9.19
CA LYS A 53 0.07 -3.00 8.67
C LYS A 53 -1.18 -2.43 9.32
N ALA A 54 -1.17 -2.23 10.64
CA ALA A 54 -2.31 -1.70 11.37
C ALA A 54 -2.56 -0.23 11.01
N ASP A 55 -1.49 0.56 10.85
CA ASP A 55 -1.56 1.95 10.37
C ASP A 55 -2.20 2.03 8.98
N VAL A 56 -1.73 1.22 8.02
CA VAL A 56 -2.33 1.18 6.67
C VAL A 56 -3.78 0.72 6.69
N ALA A 57 -4.13 -0.28 7.51
CA ALA A 57 -5.52 -0.72 7.62
C ALA A 57 -6.43 0.36 8.22
N ALA A 58 -5.95 1.08 9.24
CA ALA A 58 -6.67 2.19 9.85
C ALA A 58 -6.86 3.35 8.85
N HIS A 59 -5.83 3.67 8.07
CA HIS A 59 -5.89 4.71 7.05
C HIS A 59 -6.88 4.35 5.92
N ILE A 60 -6.85 3.10 5.43
CA ILE A 60 -7.84 2.62 4.45
C ILE A 60 -9.26 2.77 4.98
N ALA A 61 -9.50 2.36 6.24
CA ALA A 61 -10.80 2.51 6.86
C ALA A 61 -11.21 3.99 7.03
N GLU A 62 -10.27 4.89 7.30
CA GLU A 62 -10.51 6.33 7.33
C GLU A 62 -10.91 6.89 5.96
N LEU A 63 -10.20 6.50 4.89
CA LEU A 63 -10.51 6.92 3.52
C LEU A 63 -11.94 6.51 3.11
N GLU A 64 -12.34 5.28 3.43
CA GLU A 64 -13.70 4.80 3.15
C GLU A 64 -14.74 5.52 4.03
N ARG A 65 -14.47 5.67 5.34
CA ARG A 65 -15.39 6.33 6.28
C ARG A 65 -15.64 7.80 5.96
N THR A 66 -14.63 8.50 5.44
CA THR A 66 -14.71 9.93 5.11
C THR A 66 -15.24 10.20 3.70
N GLY A 67 -15.40 9.17 2.87
CA GLY A 67 -15.73 9.32 1.45
C GLY A 67 -14.53 9.73 0.58
N ARG A 68 -13.35 9.96 1.17
CA ARG A 68 -12.14 10.33 0.44
C ARG A 68 -11.73 9.27 -0.59
N ALA A 69 -11.97 7.99 -0.30
CA ALA A 69 -11.73 6.92 -1.26
C ALA A 69 -12.56 7.11 -2.55
N ASP A 70 -13.81 7.55 -2.42
CA ASP A 70 -14.69 7.81 -3.58
C ASP A 70 -14.27 9.04 -4.36
N ASP A 71 -13.86 10.13 -3.68
CA ASP A 71 -13.30 11.32 -4.34
C ASP A 71 -12.07 10.95 -5.19
N VAL A 72 -11.18 10.12 -4.63
CA VAL A 72 -10.00 9.62 -5.33
C VAL A 72 -10.40 8.76 -6.52
N ARG A 73 -11.39 7.86 -6.38
CA ARG A 73 -11.93 7.06 -7.49
C ARG A 73 -12.48 7.95 -8.60
N GLU A 74 -13.23 9.00 -8.26
CA GLU A 74 -13.77 9.95 -9.23
C GLU A 74 -12.66 10.69 -9.96
N PHE A 75 -11.69 11.23 -9.22
CA PHE A 75 -10.51 11.88 -9.78
C PHE A 75 -9.77 10.96 -10.76
N LEU A 76 -9.51 9.71 -10.35
CA LEU A 76 -8.82 8.72 -11.16
C LEU A 76 -9.61 8.34 -12.41
N ARG A 77 -10.94 8.27 -12.34
CA ARG A 77 -11.79 8.02 -13.52
C ARG A 77 -11.77 9.19 -14.50
N GLY A 78 -11.72 10.42 -14.01
CA GLY A 78 -11.64 11.62 -14.86
C GLY A 78 -10.27 11.83 -15.51
N ASN A 79 -9.19 11.36 -14.87
CA ASN A 79 -7.81 11.69 -15.26
C ASN A 79 -6.96 10.50 -15.73
N SER A 80 -7.44 9.26 -15.57
CA SER A 80 -6.71 8.05 -15.97
C SER A 80 -7.60 7.08 -16.76
N SER A 81 -7.47 7.10 -18.09
CA SER A 81 -8.16 6.15 -18.99
C SER A 81 -7.81 4.69 -18.69
N LEU A 82 -6.58 4.45 -18.19
CA LEU A 82 -6.09 3.14 -17.77
C LEU A 82 -6.78 2.65 -16.49
N TYR A 83 -7.01 3.55 -15.53
CA TYR A 83 -7.76 3.24 -14.31
C TYR A 83 -9.18 2.80 -14.62
N VAL A 84 -9.88 3.55 -15.49
CA VAL A 84 -11.25 3.23 -15.93
C VAL A 84 -11.29 1.87 -16.63
N TYR A 85 -10.32 1.57 -17.50
CA TYR A 85 -10.24 0.29 -18.21
C TYR A 85 -10.01 -0.88 -17.25
N ARG A 86 -9.05 -0.77 -16.33
CA ARG A 86 -8.67 -1.86 -15.41
C ARG A 86 -9.75 -2.13 -14.37
N THR A 87 -10.33 -1.10 -13.78
CA THR A 87 -11.43 -1.26 -12.82
C THR A 87 -12.67 -1.92 -13.43
N LYS A 88 -13.03 -1.56 -14.67
CA LYS A 88 -14.11 -2.24 -15.41
C LYS A 88 -13.83 -3.74 -15.62
N ASN A 89 -12.59 -4.10 -15.92
CA ASN A 89 -12.19 -5.50 -16.15
C ASN A 89 -11.99 -6.30 -14.85
N ASN A 90 -11.79 -5.63 -13.71
CA ASN A 90 -11.60 -6.26 -12.40
C ASN A 90 -12.89 -6.45 -11.59
N LYS A 91 -14.06 -6.05 -12.11
CA LYS A 91 -15.39 -6.16 -11.45
C LYS A 91 -15.82 -7.58 -11.02
N GLY A 92 -15.02 -8.61 -11.28
CA GLY A 92 -15.25 -9.99 -10.80
C GLY A 92 -14.38 -10.42 -9.61
N ARG A 93 -13.44 -9.61 -9.12
CA ARG A 93 -12.58 -9.95 -7.99
C ARG A 93 -13.16 -9.35 -6.71
N LYS A 94 -13.64 -10.21 -5.81
CA LYS A 94 -14.19 -9.79 -4.52
C LYS A 94 -13.14 -9.02 -3.73
N SER A 95 -13.46 -7.78 -3.38
CA SER A 95 -12.75 -6.98 -2.38
C SER A 95 -12.75 -7.75 -1.06
N PHE A 96 -11.62 -7.77 -0.36
CA PHE A 96 -11.52 -8.42 0.95
C PHE A 96 -12.42 -7.67 1.96
N ALA A 97 -13.49 -8.34 2.39
CA ALA A 97 -14.28 -7.98 3.56
C ALA A 97 -13.52 -8.35 4.86
#